data_AF-X1S5B8-F1
#
_entry.id   AF-X1S5B8-F1
#
_cell.length_a   1.000
_cell.length_b   1.000
_cell.length_c   1.000
_cell.angle_alpha   90.00
_cell.angle_beta   90.00
_cell.angle_gamma   90.00
#
_symmetry.space_group_name_H-M   'P 1'
#
loop_
_entity.id
_entity.type
_entity.pdbx_description
1 polymer ?
#
loop_
_entity_poly.entity_id
_entity_poly.type
_entity_poly.pdbx_seq_one_letter_code
_entity_poly.pdbx_strand_id
1 'polypeptide(L)'
;AILVMACGVGVQTVGEYSGKIVLPASDTLFIGKTERIGKFYDMCKACGECILDETGGVCPITRCPKGLLNGPCGGQVEGKCEVGEYENDCAWILIWKNLTEQDRLDLFMTFRPPRDNSKKVLTAELIF
;
A
#
# COMPACT_ATOMS: atom_id res chain seq x y z
N ALA A 1 -15.06 -8.99 -7.26
CA ALA A 1 -14.23 -7.81 -6.91
C ALA A 1 -15.11 -6.72 -6.26
N ILE A 2 -14.52 -5.79 -5.52
CA ILE A 2 -15.14 -4.60 -4.93
C ILE A 2 -14.37 -3.39 -5.44
N LEU A 3 -15.08 -2.39 -5.97
CA LEU A 3 -14.49 -1.11 -6.34
C LEU A 3 -14.64 -0.14 -5.16
N VAL A 4 -13.54 0.46 -4.70
CA VAL A 4 -13.53 1.36 -3.54
C VAL A 4 -13.16 2.78 -3.97
N MET A 5 -14.12 3.69 -3.84
CA MET A 5 -13.94 5.14 -4.02
C MET A 5 -13.60 5.79 -2.68
N ALA A 6 -12.39 5.50 -2.19
CA ALA A 6 -11.86 6.06 -0.95
C ALA A 6 -10.34 6.26 -1.06
N CYS A 7 -9.71 6.74 0.01
CA CYS A 7 -8.26 6.81 0.07
C CYS A 7 -7.62 5.42 0.13
N GLY A 8 -6.30 5.34 -0.12
CA GLY A 8 -5.54 4.10 -0.08
C GLY A 8 -5.59 3.37 1.28
N VAL A 9 -5.92 4.06 2.37
CA VAL A 9 -6.21 3.41 3.66
C VAL A 9 -7.51 2.61 3.57
N GLY A 10 -8.59 3.22 3.06
CA GLY A 10 -9.89 2.56 2.92
C GLY A 10 -9.84 1.34 2.00
N VAL A 11 -9.09 1.41 0.90
CA VAL A 11 -8.87 0.27 -0.02
C VAL A 11 -8.22 -0.91 0.72
N GLN A 12 -7.16 -0.64 1.50
CA GLN A 12 -6.46 -1.66 2.30
C GLN A 12 -7.37 -2.24 3.38
N THR A 13 -8.10 -1.40 4.12
CA THR A 13 -9.03 -1.84 5.16
C THR A 13 -10.14 -2.73 4.59
N VAL A 14 -10.77 -2.35 3.46
CA VAL A 14 -11.78 -3.21 2.83
C VAL A 14 -11.16 -4.52 2.34
N GLY A 15 -9.90 -4.50 1.87
CA GLY A 15 -9.15 -5.70 1.50
C GLY A 15 -9.01 -6.69 2.66
N GLU A 16 -8.60 -6.21 3.83
CA GLU A 16 -8.39 -7.02 5.04
C GLU A 16 -9.65 -7.77 5.50
N TYR A 17 -10.83 -7.15 5.37
CA TYR A 17 -12.08 -7.73 5.89
C TYR A 17 -12.96 -8.40 4.83
N SER A 18 -12.80 -8.08 3.54
CA SER A 18 -13.73 -8.54 2.52
C SER A 18 -13.45 -9.94 1.99
N GLY A 19 -12.20 -10.41 2.05
CA GLY A 19 -11.77 -11.65 1.39
C GLY A 19 -11.99 -11.65 -0.13
N LYS A 20 -12.18 -10.48 -0.74
CA LYS A 20 -12.43 -10.29 -2.18
C LYS A 20 -11.34 -9.42 -2.78
N ILE A 21 -11.14 -9.51 -4.09
CA ILE A 21 -10.32 -8.55 -4.83
C ILE A 21 -10.91 -7.15 -4.63
N VAL A 22 -10.10 -6.22 -4.11
CA VAL A 22 -10.48 -4.82 -3.89
C VAL A 22 -9.66 -3.93 -4.82
N LEU A 23 -10.34 -3.07 -5.57
CA LEU A 23 -9.73 -2.19 -6.56
C LEU A 23 -9.87 -0.72 -6.10
N PRO A 24 -8.79 0.07 -6.10
CA PRO A 24 -8.87 1.51 -5.92
C PRO A 24 -9.57 2.15 -7.13
N ALA A 25 -10.50 3.06 -6.88
CA ALA A 25 -11.15 3.88 -7.92
C ALA A 25 -10.55 5.29 -8.06
N SER A 26 -9.75 5.73 -7.09
CA SER A 26 -9.27 7.10 -6.97
C SER A 26 -7.88 7.18 -6.33
N ASP A 27 -7.08 8.15 -6.78
CA ASP A 27 -5.80 8.49 -6.16
C ASP A 27 -6.00 9.31 -4.88
N THR A 28 -5.21 8.99 -3.86
CA THR A 28 -5.20 9.78 -2.62
C THR A 28 -4.24 10.95 -2.78
N LEU A 29 -4.78 12.17 -2.78
CA LEU A 29 -4.01 13.42 -2.79
C LEU A 29 -3.92 14.08 -1.42
N PHE A 30 -4.86 13.81 -0.51
CA PHE A 30 -4.91 14.40 0.83
C PHE A 30 -5.47 13.40 1.86
N ILE A 31 -4.95 13.43 3.09
CA ILE A 31 -5.46 12.65 4.22
C ILE A 31 -5.94 13.63 5.29
N GLY A 32 -7.25 13.79 5.41
CA GLY A 32 -7.87 14.55 6.51
C GLY A 32 -7.81 13.74 7.80
N LYS A 33 -7.24 14.30 8.87
CA LYS A 33 -7.16 13.66 10.20
C LYS A 33 -8.47 13.87 10.98
N THR A 34 -8.95 12.83 11.66
CA THR A 34 -9.90 12.98 12.79
C THR A 34 -9.11 12.86 14.09
N GLU A 35 -9.33 13.78 15.03
CA GLU A 35 -8.46 14.06 16.19
C GLU A 35 -8.50 13.01 17.33
N ARG A 36 -9.13 11.85 17.13
CA ARG A 36 -9.32 10.84 18.18
C ARG A 36 -8.12 9.90 18.29
N ILE A 37 -7.60 9.76 19.50
CA ILE A 37 -6.29 9.17 19.82
C ILE A 37 -6.38 7.65 20.01
N GLY A 38 -5.45 6.90 19.41
CA GLY A 38 -5.29 5.43 19.52
C GLY A 38 -3.97 4.94 18.92
N LYS A 39 -3.87 3.66 18.53
CA LYS A 39 -2.73 3.13 17.74
C LYS A 39 -2.91 3.51 16.27
N PHE A 40 -1.89 4.13 15.68
CA PHE A 40 -1.91 4.56 14.28
C PHE A 40 -0.92 3.76 13.46
N TYR A 41 -1.36 3.28 12.30
CA TYR A 41 -0.52 2.62 11.31
C TYR A 41 -0.42 3.51 10.09
N ASP A 42 0.79 3.68 9.58
CA ASP A 42 1.03 4.42 8.34
C ASP A 42 0.67 3.52 7.15
N MET A 43 -0.56 3.66 6.66
CA MET A 43 -1.09 2.80 5.59
C MET A 43 -1.06 3.50 4.21
N CYS A 44 -1.08 4.84 4.14
CA CYS A 44 -1.07 5.59 2.88
C CYS A 44 -0.28 6.89 3.01
N LYS A 45 0.52 7.23 1.98
CA LYS A 45 1.35 8.45 1.92
C LYS A 45 0.77 9.57 1.05
N ALA A 46 -0.49 9.45 0.61
CA ALA A 46 -1.12 10.41 -0.31
C ALA A 46 -0.22 10.76 -1.52
N CYS A 47 0.36 9.73 -2.14
CA CYS A 47 1.37 9.89 -3.18
C CYS A 47 0.82 10.25 -4.57
N GLY A 48 -0.50 10.34 -4.74
CA GLY A 48 -1.15 10.75 -5.98
C GLY A 48 -1.07 9.77 -7.16
N GLU A 49 -0.55 8.56 -6.96
CA GLU A 49 -0.56 7.50 -8.00
C GLU A 49 -0.73 6.14 -7.32
N CYS A 50 -1.96 5.68 -7.13
CA CYS A 50 -2.27 4.43 -6.46
C CYS A 50 -1.83 3.25 -7.31
N ILE A 51 -1.28 2.21 -6.68
CA ILE A 51 -0.87 0.95 -7.34
C ILE A 51 -1.42 -0.28 -6.59
N LEU A 52 -2.45 -0.09 -5.75
CA LEU A 52 -2.98 -1.14 -4.89
C LEU A 52 -3.68 -2.25 -5.69
N ASP A 53 -4.22 -1.93 -6.86
CA ASP A 53 -4.74 -2.90 -7.82
C ASP A 53 -3.64 -3.84 -8.32
N GLU A 54 -2.42 -3.33 -8.52
CA GLU A 54 -1.28 -4.10 -9.01
C GLU A 54 -0.57 -4.88 -7.91
N THR A 55 -0.63 -4.41 -6.66
CA THR A 55 0.09 -4.99 -5.52
C THR A 55 -0.81 -5.83 -4.61
N GLY A 56 -1.95 -6.31 -5.11
CA GLY A 56 -2.84 -7.19 -4.36
C GLY A 56 -3.40 -6.55 -3.09
N GLY A 57 -3.56 -5.22 -3.09
CA GLY A 57 -4.11 -4.47 -1.96
C GLY A 57 -3.12 -4.21 -0.82
N VAL A 58 -1.81 -4.36 -1.02
CA VAL A 58 -0.78 -4.00 -0.01
C VAL A 58 0.08 -2.86 -0.55
N CYS A 59 0.15 -1.72 0.16
CA CYS A 59 0.91 -0.57 -0.33
C CYS A 59 2.43 -0.77 -0.10
N PRO A 60 3.27 -0.92 -1.15
CA PRO A 60 4.71 -1.14 -0.96
C PRO A 60 5.44 0.13 -0.50
N ILE A 61 4.84 1.32 -0.65
CA ILE A 61 5.45 2.59 -0.25
C ILE A 61 5.41 2.76 1.28
N THR A 62 4.34 2.30 1.92
CA THR A 62 4.12 2.47 3.36
C THR A 62 4.47 1.21 4.14
N ARG A 63 4.13 0.04 3.60
CA ARG A 63 4.33 -1.25 4.27
C ARG A 63 5.77 -1.75 4.12
N CYS A 64 6.52 -1.30 3.11
CA CYS A 64 7.96 -1.58 3.03
C CYS A 64 8.73 -0.41 3.65
N PRO A 65 9.57 -0.64 4.67
CA PRO A 65 10.39 0.42 5.26
C PRO A 65 11.41 1.02 4.28
N LYS A 66 11.74 0.28 3.22
CA LYS A 66 12.62 0.72 2.14
C LYS A 66 11.87 1.38 0.97
N GLY A 67 10.53 1.38 0.99
CA GLY A 67 9.69 2.00 -0.05
C GLY A 67 9.90 1.43 -1.46
N LEU A 68 10.30 0.16 -1.58
CA LEU A 68 10.65 -0.45 -2.87
C LEU A 68 9.42 -0.71 -3.74
N LEU A 69 9.47 -0.25 -4.99
CA LEU A 69 8.37 -0.35 -5.97
C LEU A 69 8.41 -1.62 -6.83
N ASN A 70 9.57 -2.28 -6.93
CA ASN A 70 9.81 -3.36 -7.89
C ASN A 70 10.42 -4.58 -7.21
N GLY A 71 9.68 -5.20 -6.28
CA GLY A 71 10.06 -6.47 -5.68
C GLY A 71 10.81 -6.38 -4.34
N PRO A 72 11.05 -7.55 -3.71
CA PRO A 72 11.71 -7.65 -2.43
C PRO A 72 13.20 -7.27 -2.50
N CYS A 73 13.74 -6.75 -1.40
CA CYS A 73 15.15 -6.37 -1.26
C CYS A 73 16.13 -7.54 -1.01
N GLY A 74 15.62 -8.77 -0.85
CA GLY A 74 16.40 -9.94 -0.40
C GLY A 74 16.61 -10.03 1.12
N GLY A 75 16.40 -8.95 1.87
CA GLY A 75 16.52 -8.88 3.34
C GLY A 75 15.35 -9.47 4.13
N GLN A 76 14.68 -10.49 3.62
CA GLN A 76 13.58 -11.15 4.32
C GLN A 76 14.01 -12.55 4.78
N VAL A 77 13.60 -12.93 5.98
CA VAL A 77 13.79 -14.28 6.52
C VAL A 77 12.43 -14.79 6.97
N GLU A 78 12.02 -15.97 6.47
CA GLU A 78 10.74 -16.61 6.81
C GLU A 78 9.50 -15.71 6.63
N GLY A 79 9.53 -14.80 5.65
CA GLY A 79 8.44 -13.85 5.39
C GLY A 79 8.49 -12.57 6.24
N LYS A 80 9.47 -12.45 7.15
CA LYS A 80 9.68 -11.29 8.02
C LYS A 80 10.75 -10.35 7.48
N CYS A 81 10.62 -9.06 7.75
CA CYS A 81 11.54 -8.03 7.28
C CYS A 81 12.74 -7.86 8.22
N GLU A 82 13.96 -7.73 7.68
CA GLU A 82 15.17 -7.40 8.45
C GLU A 82 15.05 -6.08 9.24
N VAL A 83 14.24 -5.14 8.74
CA VAL A 83 14.04 -3.85 9.39
C VAL A 83 12.99 -4.01 10.49
N GLY A 84 13.41 -3.84 11.73
CA GLY A 84 12.59 -4.10 12.92
C GLY A 84 12.74 -5.53 13.44
N GLU A 85 13.96 -6.07 13.41
CA GLU A 85 14.33 -7.31 14.11
C GLU A 85 13.44 -8.52 13.78
N TYR A 86 12.96 -8.62 12.54
CA TYR A 86 12.07 -9.69 12.07
C TYR A 86 10.71 -9.78 12.76
N GLU A 87 10.25 -8.73 13.44
CA GLU A 87 8.90 -8.69 14.00
C GLU A 87 7.84 -8.44 12.90
N ASN A 88 8.17 -7.56 11.95
CA ASN A 88 7.26 -7.09 10.91
C ASN A 88 7.23 -8.03 9.69
N ASP A 89 6.05 -8.19 9.09
CA ASP A 89 5.90 -8.92 7.84
C ASP A 89 6.50 -8.15 6.65
N CYS A 90 7.17 -8.87 5.75
CA CYS A 90 7.69 -8.28 4.53
C CYS A 90 6.54 -7.93 3.58
N ALA A 91 6.39 -6.64 3.23
CA ALA A 91 5.36 -6.17 2.31
C ALA A 91 5.32 -6.95 0.99
N TRP A 92 6.47 -7.24 0.38
CA TRP A 92 6.52 -7.96 -0.90
C TRP A 92 6.15 -9.44 -0.80
N ILE A 93 6.36 -10.07 0.37
CA ILE A 93 5.86 -11.42 0.62
C ILE A 93 4.34 -11.41 0.80
N LEU A 94 3.79 -10.38 1.47
CA LEU A 94 2.33 -10.19 1.56
C LEU A 94 1.70 -9.94 0.19
N ILE A 95 2.32 -9.07 -0.64
CA ILE A 95 1.89 -8.82 -2.02
C ILE A 95 1.85 -10.13 -2.81
N TRP A 96 2.93 -10.92 -2.74
CA TRP A 96 2.99 -12.21 -3.43
C TRP A 96 1.89 -13.18 -2.98
N LYS A 97 1.67 -13.31 -1.67
CA LYS A 97 0.58 -14.14 -1.11
C LYS A 97 -0.79 -13.69 -1.61
N ASN A 98 -1.10 -12.40 -1.49
CA ASN A 98 -2.38 -11.84 -1.92
C ASN A 98 -2.61 -12.02 -3.42
N LEU A 99 -1.59 -11.78 -4.26
CA LEU A 99 -1.70 -11.99 -5.71
C LEU A 99 -1.84 -13.47 -6.08
N THR A 100 -1.21 -14.37 -5.33
CA THR A 100 -1.38 -15.82 -5.49
C THR A 100 -2.82 -16.23 -5.19
N GLU A 101 -3.39 -15.76 -4.08
CA GLU A 101 -4.79 -16.03 -3.72
C GLU A 101 -5.79 -15.44 -4.71
N GLN A 102 -5.42 -14.34 -5.38
CA GLN A 102 -6.25 -13.67 -6.39
C GLN A 102 -6.08 -14.24 -7.81
N ASP A 103 -5.16 -15.18 -8.02
CA ASP A 103 -4.76 -15.69 -9.34
C ASP A 103 -4.30 -14.57 -10.29
N ARG A 104 -3.52 -13.61 -9.76
CA ARG A 104 -3.00 -12.41 -10.48
C ARG A 104 -1.47 -12.26 -10.34
N LEU A 105 -0.75 -13.38 -10.39
CA LEU A 105 0.70 -13.42 -10.21
C LEU A 105 1.48 -12.72 -11.34
N ASP A 106 0.84 -12.52 -12.50
CA ASP A 106 1.39 -11.76 -13.62
C ASP A 106 1.80 -10.33 -13.22
N LEU A 107 1.04 -9.70 -12.31
CA LEU A 107 1.29 -8.33 -11.85
C LEU A 107 2.50 -8.18 -10.93
N PHE A 108 2.94 -9.30 -10.34
CA PHE A 108 4.11 -9.30 -9.48
C PHE A 108 5.39 -8.94 -10.26
N MET A 109 5.45 -9.34 -11.53
CA MET A 109 6.57 -9.08 -12.42
C MET A 109 6.46 -7.76 -13.20
N THR A 110 5.37 -7.01 -13.02
CA THR A 110 5.18 -5.72 -13.69
C THR A 110 6.22 -4.71 -13.20
N PHE A 111 6.94 -4.12 -14.16
CA PHE A 111 7.87 -3.03 -13.89
C PHE A 111 7.10 -1.73 -13.65
N ARG A 112 7.43 -1.04 -12.56
CA ARG A 112 6.86 0.24 -12.16
C ARG A 112 7.92 1.33 -12.30
N PRO A 113 7.68 2.37 -13.12
CA PRO A 113 8.63 3.45 -13.29
C PRO A 113 8.81 4.27 -12.00
N PRO A 114 9.89 5.07 -11.91
CA PRO A 114 10.05 6.05 -10.84
C PRO A 114 8.81 6.96 -10.77
N ARG A 115 8.35 7.19 -9.54
CA ARG A 115 7.13 7.96 -9.29
C ARG A 115 7.33 9.46 -9.48
N ASP A 116 6.28 10.12 -9.93
CA ASP A 116 6.26 11.58 -10.05
C ASP A 116 5.95 12.21 -8.69
N ASN A 117 7.00 12.71 -8.03
CA ASN A 117 6.86 13.36 -6.72
C ASN A 117 6.21 14.75 -6.80
N SER A 118 6.04 15.35 -7.98
CA SER A 118 5.36 16.65 -8.12
C SER A 118 3.86 16.58 -7.82
N LYS A 119 3.27 15.37 -7.94
CA LYS A 119 1.85 15.10 -7.63
C LYS A 119 1.54 15.04 -6.14
N LYS A 120 2.58 14.96 -5.28
CA LYS A 120 2.39 14.97 -3.84
C LYS A 120 1.94 16.35 -3.40
N VAL A 121 0.75 16.43 -2.82
CA VAL A 121 0.27 17.66 -2.21
C VAL A 121 1.04 17.88 -0.91
N LEU A 122 1.96 18.85 -0.90
CA LEU A 122 2.80 19.20 0.26
C LEU A 122 2.05 19.98 1.35
N THR A 123 0.76 20.29 1.14
CA THR A 123 0.00 21.15 2.03
C THR A 123 -0.39 20.42 3.31
N ALA A 124 0.25 20.82 4.41
CA ALA A 124 -0.04 20.35 5.76
C ALA A 124 -1.34 20.94 6.34
N GLU A 125 -1.87 22.01 5.73
CA GLU A 125 -3.06 22.73 6.19
C GLU A 125 -3.84 23.33 5.01
N LEU A 126 -5.15 23.09 4.95
CA LEU A 126 -6.09 23.69 4.00
C LEU A 126 -7.20 24.35 4.82
N ILE A 127 -7.20 25.68 4.87
CA ILE A 127 -8.26 26.49 5.51
C ILE A 127 -9.17 26.97 4.38
N PHE A 128 -10.45 26.59 4.44
CA PHE A 128 -11.49 27.09 3.53
C PHE A 128 -12.00 28.46 3.98
#